data_AF-A0A962FSM8-F1
#
_entry.id   AF-A0A962FSM8-F1
#
_cell.length_a   1.000
_cell.length_b   1.000
_cell.length_c   1.000
_cell.angle_alpha   90.00
_cell.angle_beta   90.00
_cell.angle_gamma   90.00
#
_symmetry.space_group_name_H-M   'P 1'
#
loop_
_entity.id
_entity.type
_entity.pdbx_description
1 polymer ?
#
loop_
_entity_poly.entity_id
_entity_poly.type
_entity_poly.pdbx_seq_one_letter_code
_entity_poly.pdbx_strand_id
1 'polypeptide(L)'
;MRSYRDAERGSALVYILIAIALLAALTVSFMGPSGQQTQSQSTLKTVSEISSQVEFIRSAIQECVLVHPQGDSGARTAGAQKNAPYPLMPDDSYLDNCVADPAAADDYVSHLRCPGKPKNDPCHADVFGASSGKFLPPPPPLFGNWHYYAGDDGVFLWIETDKTDSFLQTAFEKLDEDYAECEADIVDATSGAIDLDSGTTISCANGSRCFRVWMISKAPQAVYQAGDSDGDETAEGCGV
;
A
#
# COMPACT_ATOMS: atom_id res chain seq x y z
N MET A 1 -66.65 -51.49 38.91
CA MET A 1 -65.97 -50.66 37.90
C MET A 1 -64.68 -50.13 38.51
N ARG A 2 -63.52 -50.58 38.02
CA ARG A 2 -62.19 -50.19 38.52
C ARG A 2 -61.48 -49.50 37.36
N SER A 3 -61.29 -48.18 37.48
CA SER A 3 -60.63 -47.35 36.47
C SER A 3 -59.13 -47.61 36.53
N TYR A 4 -58.54 -48.14 35.46
CA TYR A 4 -57.09 -48.14 35.28
C TYR A 4 -56.65 -46.72 34.90
N ARG A 5 -55.65 -46.18 35.60
CA ARG A 5 -54.95 -44.95 35.19
C ARG A 5 -53.79 -45.39 34.31
N ASP A 6 -53.84 -45.04 33.04
CA ASP A 6 -52.69 -45.18 32.15
C ASP A 6 -51.58 -44.24 32.64
N ALA A 7 -50.43 -44.80 32.98
CA ALA A 7 -49.24 -44.04 33.29
C ALA A 7 -48.61 -43.59 31.95
N GLU A 8 -48.89 -42.36 31.55
CA GLU A 8 -48.23 -41.72 30.41
C GLU A 8 -46.71 -41.70 30.65
N ARG A 9 -45.98 -42.56 29.92
CA ARG A 9 -44.52 -42.44 29.79
C ARG A 9 -44.22 -41.31 28.81
N GLY A 10 -44.36 -40.08 29.27
CA GLY A 10 -43.79 -38.91 28.61
C GLY A 10 -42.30 -39.13 28.41
N SER A 11 -41.89 -39.23 27.14
CA SER A 11 -40.56 -39.67 26.72
C SER A 11 -39.47 -38.73 27.23
N ALA A 12 -38.87 -39.05 28.39
CA ALA A 12 -37.71 -38.35 28.96
C ALA A 12 -36.54 -38.22 27.97
N LEU A 13 -36.49 -39.11 26.98
CA LEU A 13 -35.52 -39.15 25.90
C LEU A 13 -35.59 -37.89 25.00
N VAL A 14 -36.78 -37.33 24.79
CA VAL A 14 -36.96 -36.12 23.97
C VAL A 14 -36.36 -34.89 24.68
N TYR A 15 -36.55 -34.78 25.99
CA TYR A 15 -35.97 -33.68 26.77
C TYR A 15 -34.44 -33.74 26.82
N ILE A 16 -33.87 -34.95 26.87
CA ILE A 16 -32.41 -35.15 26.80
C ILE A 16 -31.85 -34.74 25.43
N LEU A 17 -32.53 -35.11 24.34
CA LEU A 17 -32.12 -34.74 22.98
C LEU A 17 -32.18 -33.23 22.74
N ILE A 18 -33.24 -32.56 23.23
CA ILE A 18 -33.36 -31.10 23.15
C ILE A 18 -32.22 -30.43 23.94
N ALA A 19 -31.90 -30.93 25.14
CA ALA A 19 -30.81 -30.40 25.94
C ALA A 19 -29.44 -30.54 25.26
N ILE A 20 -29.15 -31.68 24.63
CA ILE A 20 -27.90 -31.91 23.90
C ILE A 20 -27.82 -31.01 22.64
N ALA A 21 -28.93 -30.86 21.91
CA ALA A 21 -28.99 -29.97 20.75
C ALA A 21 -28.75 -28.50 21.13
N LEU A 22 -29.32 -28.04 22.25
CA LEU A 22 -29.11 -26.68 22.77
C LEU A 22 -27.67 -26.47 23.24
N LEU A 23 -27.07 -27.45 23.91
CA LEU A 23 -25.65 -27.41 24.32
C LEU A 23 -24.70 -27.36 23.12
N ALA A 24 -24.97 -28.13 22.07
CA ALA A 24 -24.18 -28.13 20.84
C ALA A 24 -24.32 -26.81 20.04
N ALA A 25 -25.53 -26.24 19.99
CA ALA A 25 -25.75 -24.93 19.37
C ALA A 25 -25.01 -23.82 20.13
N LEU A 26 -24.96 -23.90 21.46
CA LEU A 26 -24.22 -22.94 22.29
C LEU A 26 -22.71 -23.05 22.05
N THR A 27 -22.14 -24.25 21.99
CA THR A 27 -20.69 -24.42 21.74
C THR A 27 -20.28 -23.95 20.34
N VAL A 28 -21.10 -24.15 19.31
CA VAL A 28 -20.83 -23.59 17.97
C VAL A 28 -20.88 -22.07 17.97
N SER A 29 -21.80 -21.48 18.74
CA SER A 29 -21.91 -20.02 18.90
C SER A 29 -20.72 -19.40 19.65
N PHE A 30 -20.05 -20.17 20.51
CA PHE A 30 -18.87 -19.72 21.26
C PHE A 30 -17.53 -20.08 20.61
N MET A 31 -17.50 -21.03 19.67
CA MET A 31 -16.27 -21.41 18.93
C MET A 31 -16.04 -20.57 17.64
N GLY A 32 -16.98 -19.75 17.21
CA GLY A 32 -16.76 -18.73 16.17
C GLY A 32 -17.14 -17.35 16.71
N PRO A 33 -16.16 -16.50 17.06
CA PRO A 33 -15.68 -15.50 16.09
C PRO A 33 -14.21 -15.05 16.30
N SER A 34 -13.40 -15.75 17.09
CA SER A 34 -12.07 -15.30 17.47
C SER A 34 -11.12 -15.12 16.27
N GLY A 35 -11.25 -15.98 15.25
CA GLY A 35 -10.53 -15.82 13.98
C GLY A 35 -10.97 -14.59 13.17
N GLN A 36 -12.28 -14.34 13.06
CA GLN A 36 -12.83 -13.19 12.32
C GLN A 36 -12.52 -11.85 13.01
N GLN A 37 -12.57 -11.82 14.34
CA GLN A 37 -12.21 -10.64 15.12
C GLN A 37 -10.72 -10.31 14.98
N THR A 38 -9.85 -11.31 15.01
CA THR A 38 -8.40 -11.13 14.84
C THR A 38 -8.09 -10.63 13.43
N GLN A 39 -8.68 -11.24 12.38
CA GLN A 39 -8.52 -10.77 11.00
C GLN A 39 -8.97 -9.32 10.84
N SER A 40 -10.14 -8.96 11.38
CA SER A 40 -10.65 -7.58 11.31
C SER A 40 -9.70 -6.57 11.97
N GLN A 41 -9.13 -6.91 13.12
CA GLN A 41 -8.15 -6.07 13.81
C GLN A 41 -6.86 -5.93 13.01
N SER A 42 -6.34 -7.01 12.44
CA SER A 42 -5.16 -6.98 11.58
C SER A 42 -5.39 -6.11 10.34
N THR A 43 -6.52 -6.26 9.66
CA THR A 43 -6.90 -5.42 8.52
C THR A 43 -6.93 -3.94 8.90
N LEU A 44 -7.67 -3.56 9.96
CA LEU A 44 -7.75 -2.16 10.38
C LEU A 44 -6.40 -1.57 10.79
N LYS A 45 -5.56 -2.38 11.43
CA LYS A 45 -4.20 -1.97 11.79
C LYS A 45 -3.36 -1.72 10.54
N THR A 46 -3.37 -2.64 9.58
CA THR A 46 -2.61 -2.50 8.31
C THR A 46 -3.06 -1.28 7.52
N VAL A 47 -4.38 -1.08 7.36
CA VAL A 47 -4.94 0.12 6.70
C VAL A 47 -4.43 1.39 7.38
N SER A 48 -4.60 1.49 8.71
CA SER A 48 -4.18 2.67 9.46
C SER A 48 -2.66 2.93 9.40
N GLU A 49 -1.83 1.87 9.44
CA GLU A 49 -0.38 2.00 9.35
C GLU A 49 0.06 2.47 7.96
N ILE A 50 -0.49 1.87 6.89
CA ILE A 50 -0.18 2.25 5.51
C ILE A 50 -0.62 3.68 5.24
N SER A 51 -1.89 4.04 5.50
CA SER A 51 -2.38 5.40 5.25
C SER A 51 -1.61 6.45 6.04
N SER A 52 -1.26 6.17 7.30
CA SER A 52 -0.45 7.11 8.09
C SER A 52 0.95 7.30 7.51
N GLN A 53 1.56 6.26 6.94
CA GLN A 53 2.88 6.38 6.32
C GLN A 53 2.82 7.09 4.98
N VAL A 54 1.82 6.79 4.15
CA VAL A 54 1.55 7.52 2.90
C VAL A 54 1.46 9.00 3.18
N GLU A 55 0.55 9.43 4.07
CA GLU A 55 0.35 10.85 4.38
C GLU A 55 1.62 11.52 4.93
N PHE A 56 2.39 10.81 5.75
CA PHE A 56 3.68 11.30 6.22
C PHE A 56 4.67 11.55 5.06
N ILE A 57 4.81 10.57 4.16
CA ILE A 57 5.70 10.69 2.99
C ILE A 57 5.22 11.80 2.06
N ARG A 58 3.93 11.83 1.73
CA ARG A 58 3.30 12.87 0.91
C ARG A 58 3.59 14.26 1.48
N SER A 59 3.39 14.46 2.79
CA SER A 59 3.66 15.74 3.44
C SER A 59 5.12 16.18 3.31
N ALA A 60 6.06 15.25 3.46
CA ALA A 60 7.50 15.54 3.35
C ALA A 60 7.88 15.92 1.91
N ILE A 61 7.30 15.24 0.92
CA ILE A 61 7.46 15.56 -0.50
C ILE A 61 6.83 16.92 -0.84
N GLN A 62 5.63 17.21 -0.34
CA GLN A 62 4.97 18.49 -0.60
C GLN A 62 5.75 19.66 0.01
N GLU A 63 6.32 19.50 1.21
CA GLU A 63 7.20 20.52 1.78
C GLU A 63 8.41 20.78 0.88
N CYS A 64 9.00 19.71 0.34
CA CYS A 64 10.11 19.80 -0.61
C CYS A 64 9.76 20.63 -1.85
N VAL A 65 8.61 20.32 -2.46
CA VAL A 65 8.05 21.02 -3.62
C VAL A 65 7.80 22.50 -3.32
N LEU A 66 7.28 22.81 -2.12
CA LEU A 66 6.98 24.18 -1.70
C LEU A 66 8.24 25.00 -1.42
N VAL A 67 9.29 24.39 -0.86
CA VAL A 67 10.57 25.07 -0.57
C VAL A 67 11.36 25.30 -1.87
N HIS A 68 11.25 24.38 -2.83
CA HIS A 68 12.01 24.41 -4.08
C HIS A 68 11.12 24.35 -5.33
N PRO A 69 10.24 25.36 -5.56
CA PRO A 69 9.20 25.30 -6.60
C PRO A 69 9.74 25.27 -8.03
N GLN A 70 11.02 25.59 -8.23
CA GLN A 70 11.68 25.57 -9.55
C GLN A 70 12.34 24.23 -9.87
N GLY A 71 12.47 23.34 -8.88
CA GLY A 71 13.27 22.11 -8.98
C GLY A 71 14.76 22.38 -9.15
N ASP A 72 15.48 21.44 -9.78
CA ASP A 72 16.88 21.57 -10.15
C ASP A 72 17.04 21.65 -11.68
N SER A 73 17.59 22.76 -12.16
CA SER A 73 17.76 22.99 -13.60
C SER A 73 18.77 22.05 -14.28
N GLY A 74 19.79 21.62 -13.54
CA GLY A 74 20.78 20.66 -13.99
C GLY A 74 20.18 19.26 -14.13
N ALA A 75 19.46 18.81 -13.10
CA ALA A 75 18.75 17.52 -13.12
C ALA A 75 17.72 17.45 -14.25
N ARG A 76 16.96 18.53 -14.47
CA ARG A 76 16.00 18.62 -15.59
C ARG A 76 16.69 18.52 -16.95
N THR A 77 17.82 19.20 -17.13
CA THR A 77 18.58 19.16 -18.38
C THR A 77 19.19 17.78 -18.62
N ALA A 78 19.59 17.09 -17.55
CA ALA A 78 20.09 15.72 -17.59
C ALA A 78 18.99 14.66 -17.80
N GLY A 79 17.71 15.03 -17.69
CA GLY A 79 16.57 14.12 -17.79
C GLY A 79 16.23 13.39 -16.49
N ALA A 80 16.94 13.66 -15.39
CA ALA A 80 16.76 13.03 -14.08
C ALA A 80 15.53 13.54 -13.31
N GLN A 81 15.07 14.76 -13.62
CA GLN A 81 13.91 15.37 -12.98
C GLN A 81 12.79 15.62 -13.99
N LYS A 82 12.15 14.54 -14.45
CA LYS A 82 11.03 14.60 -15.42
C LYS A 82 9.78 15.28 -14.86
N ASN A 83 9.58 15.21 -13.54
CA ASN A 83 8.43 15.74 -12.83
C ASN A 83 8.81 16.90 -11.91
N ALA A 84 9.56 17.89 -12.39
CA ALA A 84 9.84 19.06 -11.55
C ALA A 84 8.54 19.73 -11.06
N PRO A 85 8.45 20.16 -9.79
CA PRO A 85 9.51 20.23 -8.78
C PRO A 85 9.59 19.02 -7.82
N TYR A 86 9.03 17.86 -8.16
CA TYR A 86 9.09 16.68 -7.30
C TYR A 86 10.54 16.16 -7.11
N PRO A 87 10.82 15.48 -5.99
CA PRO A 87 12.11 14.84 -5.72
C PRO A 87 12.62 13.95 -6.86
N LEU A 88 13.95 13.86 -6.96
CA LEU A 88 14.62 12.97 -7.92
C LEU A 88 14.47 11.53 -7.46
N MET A 89 14.50 10.59 -8.41
CA MET A 89 14.56 9.17 -8.09
C MET A 89 15.90 8.87 -7.38
N PRO A 90 15.88 8.12 -6.25
CA PRO A 90 17.10 7.87 -5.48
C PRO A 90 18.20 7.13 -6.23
N ASP A 91 17.84 6.32 -7.22
CA ASP A 91 18.72 5.50 -8.06
C ASP A 91 19.15 6.19 -9.37
N ASP A 92 18.78 7.47 -9.58
CA ASP A 92 19.14 8.19 -10.79
C ASP A 92 20.64 8.50 -10.86
N SER A 93 21.27 8.16 -12.00
CA SER A 93 22.70 8.40 -12.27
C SER A 93 23.17 9.86 -12.09
N TYR A 94 22.26 10.84 -12.12
CA TYR A 94 22.56 12.23 -11.78
C TYR A 94 23.14 12.37 -10.36
N LEU A 95 22.79 11.45 -9.45
CA LEU A 95 23.25 11.43 -8.06
C LEU A 95 24.57 10.66 -7.87
N ASP A 96 25.13 10.00 -8.90
CA ASP A 96 26.33 9.14 -8.80
C ASP A 96 27.56 9.83 -8.19
N ASN A 97 27.67 11.14 -8.40
CA ASN A 97 28.82 11.93 -7.92
C ASN A 97 28.68 12.38 -6.46
N CYS A 98 27.65 11.92 -5.75
CA CYS A 98 27.42 12.27 -4.37
C CYS A 98 28.14 11.33 -3.39
N VAL A 99 29.39 11.71 -3.15
CA VAL A 99 30.47 11.04 -2.40
C VAL A 99 30.11 10.51 -1.00
N ALA A 100 28.95 10.83 -0.43
CA ALA A 100 28.59 10.49 0.94
C ALA A 100 27.53 9.39 1.10
N ASP A 101 26.96 8.86 0.03
CA ASP A 101 25.88 7.88 0.14
C ASP A 101 25.99 6.85 -0.99
N PRO A 102 26.07 5.55 -0.72
CA PRO A 102 25.86 4.53 -1.73
C PRO A 102 24.38 4.53 -2.17
N ALA A 103 23.91 5.59 -2.80
CA ALA A 103 22.60 5.65 -3.47
C ALA A 103 22.67 4.90 -4.81
N ALA A 104 23.13 3.64 -4.80
CA ALA A 104 23.69 2.98 -5.99
C ALA A 104 22.85 1.85 -6.60
N ALA A 105 21.61 1.61 -6.15
CA ALA A 105 20.75 0.60 -6.79
C ALA A 105 19.26 0.66 -6.42
N ASP A 106 18.90 1.27 -5.27
CA ASP A 106 17.56 1.12 -4.71
C ASP A 106 16.74 2.42 -4.85
N ASP A 107 15.46 2.25 -5.13
CA ASP A 107 14.42 3.26 -5.33
C ASP A 107 13.67 3.64 -4.03
N TYR A 108 14.27 3.36 -2.86
CA TYR A 108 13.60 3.54 -1.58
C TYR A 108 13.35 5.01 -1.21
N VAL A 109 12.17 5.28 -0.66
CA VAL A 109 11.76 6.59 -0.12
C VAL A 109 12.71 7.12 0.94
N SER A 110 13.38 6.25 1.71
CA SER A 110 14.37 6.67 2.73
C SER A 110 15.55 7.45 2.14
N HIS A 111 15.85 7.26 0.85
CA HIS A 111 16.95 7.92 0.14
C HIS A 111 16.47 9.08 -0.74
N LEU A 112 15.21 9.50 -0.59
CA LEU A 112 14.64 10.57 -1.40
C LEU A 112 15.34 11.90 -1.15
N ARG A 113 15.63 12.65 -2.23
CA ARG A 113 16.35 13.92 -2.16
C ARG A 113 15.59 15.09 -2.74
N CYS A 114 15.62 16.20 -2.00
CA CYS A 114 14.96 17.43 -2.39
C CYS A 114 15.71 18.19 -3.48
N PRO A 115 15.06 18.52 -4.61
CA PRO A 115 15.70 19.29 -5.65
C PRO A 115 15.91 20.73 -5.16
N GLY A 116 16.88 21.46 -5.74
CA GLY A 116 16.94 22.92 -5.57
C GLY A 116 17.97 23.44 -4.57
N LYS A 117 19.08 22.72 -4.35
CA LYS A 117 20.26 23.34 -3.71
C LYS A 117 20.79 24.47 -4.61
N PRO A 118 21.10 25.67 -4.08
CA PRO A 118 21.68 26.73 -4.89
C PRO A 118 23.04 26.26 -5.44
N LYS A 119 23.21 26.40 -6.77
CA LYS A 119 24.43 26.15 -7.59
C LYS A 119 24.48 24.87 -8.45
N ASN A 120 23.36 24.21 -8.76
CA ASN A 120 23.35 22.99 -9.61
C ASN A 120 24.28 21.89 -9.07
N ASP A 121 24.33 21.75 -7.75
CA ASP A 121 25.08 20.69 -7.08
C ASP A 121 24.19 19.43 -7.08
N PRO A 122 24.64 18.31 -7.69
CA PRO A 122 23.86 17.07 -7.71
C PRO A 122 23.58 16.53 -6.31
N CYS A 123 24.33 16.98 -5.30
CA CYS A 123 24.19 16.54 -3.92
C CYS A 123 23.19 17.40 -3.16
N HIS A 124 21.94 17.13 -3.53
CA HIS A 124 20.72 17.55 -2.89
C HIS A 124 20.61 17.06 -1.44
N ALA A 125 19.80 17.75 -0.63
CA ALA A 125 19.57 17.37 0.76
C ALA A 125 18.54 16.23 0.84
N ASP A 126 18.75 15.30 1.76
CA ASP A 126 17.80 14.20 2.00
C ASP A 126 16.48 14.73 2.55
N VAL A 127 15.37 14.17 2.09
CA VAL A 127 14.02 14.45 2.60
C VAL A 127 13.88 13.86 4.01
N PHE A 128 14.45 12.68 4.24
CA PHE A 128 14.43 11.98 5.51
C PHE A 128 15.87 11.83 6.03
N GLY A 129 16.08 12.13 7.31
CA GLY A 129 17.37 12.00 7.97
C GLY A 129 17.61 13.08 9.00
N ALA A 130 18.80 13.02 9.60
CA ALA A 130 19.21 13.96 10.64
C ALA A 130 19.26 15.42 10.15
N SER A 131 19.54 15.62 8.85
CA SER A 131 19.61 16.94 8.21
C SER A 131 18.23 17.60 8.06
N SER A 132 17.18 16.84 7.77
CA SER A 132 15.81 17.34 7.65
C SER A 132 15.04 17.30 8.97
N GLY A 133 15.51 16.52 9.96
CA GLY A 133 14.82 16.28 11.22
C GLY A 133 13.58 15.39 11.09
N LYS A 134 13.31 14.86 9.88
CA LYS A 134 12.21 13.95 9.59
C LYS A 134 12.76 12.55 9.49
N PHE A 135 12.16 11.61 10.20
CA PHE A 135 12.57 10.21 10.16
C PHE A 135 11.41 9.38 9.65
N LEU A 136 11.66 8.63 8.58
CA LEU A 136 10.68 7.69 8.06
C LEU A 136 10.41 6.64 9.15
N PRO A 137 9.14 6.37 9.53
CA PRO A 137 8.82 5.27 10.42
C PRO A 137 9.28 3.95 9.79
N PRO A 138 9.50 2.90 10.61
CA PRO A 138 9.79 1.58 10.05
C PRO A 138 8.63 1.11 9.16
N PRO A 139 8.91 0.31 8.12
CA PRO A 139 7.86 -0.23 7.27
C PRO A 139 6.80 -0.98 8.07
N PRO A 140 5.53 -1.00 7.62
CA PRO A 140 4.48 -1.77 8.26
C PRO A 140 4.86 -3.25 8.34
N PRO A 141 4.45 -3.97 9.40
CA PRO A 141 4.75 -5.40 9.53
C PRO A 141 4.20 -6.18 8.33
N LEU A 142 5.01 -7.12 7.81
CA LEU A 142 4.72 -7.94 6.61
C LEU A 142 4.94 -7.24 5.26
N PHE A 143 5.46 -6.02 5.26
CA PHE A 143 5.75 -5.26 4.05
C PHE A 143 7.24 -4.98 3.88
N GLY A 144 7.65 -4.76 2.63
CA GLY A 144 8.94 -4.21 2.27
C GLY A 144 9.05 -2.72 2.58
N ASN A 145 10.15 -2.09 2.18
CA ASN A 145 10.31 -0.65 2.27
C ASN A 145 9.34 0.06 1.31
N TRP A 146 9.12 1.35 1.56
CA TRP A 146 8.46 2.20 0.57
C TRP A 146 9.41 2.54 -0.57
N HIS A 147 8.89 2.46 -1.78
CA HIS A 147 9.59 2.79 -3.01
C HIS A 147 9.00 4.06 -3.64
N TYR A 148 9.79 4.75 -4.46
CA TYR A 148 9.43 6.01 -5.09
C TYR A 148 9.76 6.01 -6.57
N TYR A 149 8.82 6.47 -7.38
CA TYR A 149 9.00 6.67 -8.82
C TYR A 149 8.66 8.09 -9.21
N ALA A 150 9.46 8.66 -10.12
CA ALA A 150 9.21 9.96 -10.73
C ALA A 150 9.64 9.99 -12.20
N GLY A 151 8.96 9.22 -13.04
CA GLY A 151 9.28 9.07 -14.46
C GLY A 151 8.26 9.66 -15.43
N ASP A 152 8.09 9.02 -16.58
CA ASP A 152 7.25 9.56 -17.67
C ASP A 152 5.76 9.53 -17.31
N ASP A 153 5.34 8.51 -16.57
CA ASP A 153 3.94 8.27 -16.18
C ASP A 153 3.44 9.22 -15.10
N GLY A 154 4.34 9.85 -14.36
CA GLY A 154 4.03 10.70 -13.22
C GLY A 154 4.91 10.40 -12.02
N VAL A 155 4.36 10.62 -10.84
CA VAL A 155 5.02 10.41 -9.55
C VAL A 155 4.12 9.57 -8.68
N PHE A 156 4.66 8.48 -8.15
CA PHE A 156 3.93 7.60 -7.24
C PHE A 156 4.88 6.96 -6.22
N LEU A 157 4.25 6.43 -5.19
CA LEU A 157 4.87 5.63 -4.14
C LEU A 157 4.26 4.24 -4.21
N TRP A 158 5.01 3.20 -3.87
CA TRP A 158 4.41 1.90 -3.66
C TRP A 158 5.09 1.15 -2.53
N ILE A 159 4.36 0.18 -2.01
CA ILE A 159 4.84 -0.78 -1.05
C ILE A 159 4.42 -2.17 -1.49
N GLU A 160 5.29 -3.14 -1.25
CA GLU A 160 5.06 -4.52 -1.66
C GLU A 160 5.05 -5.49 -0.48
N THR A 161 4.35 -6.60 -0.66
CA THR A 161 4.36 -7.74 0.25
C THR A 161 4.32 -9.05 -0.53
N ASP A 162 5.14 -10.01 -0.13
CA ASP A 162 5.17 -11.39 -0.62
C ASP A 162 4.32 -12.32 0.27
N LYS A 163 3.62 -11.76 1.26
CA LYS A 163 2.84 -12.53 2.23
C LYS A 163 1.44 -12.81 1.70
N THR A 164 0.93 -13.99 2.02
CA THR A 164 -0.33 -14.53 1.47
C THR A 164 -1.46 -14.58 2.51
N ASP A 165 -1.28 -13.91 3.64
CA ASP A 165 -2.31 -13.81 4.68
C ASP A 165 -3.58 -13.16 4.12
N SER A 166 -4.73 -13.81 4.32
CA SER A 166 -6.01 -13.39 3.71
C SER A 166 -6.45 -11.97 4.11
N PHE A 167 -6.03 -11.49 5.28
CA PHE A 167 -6.39 -10.15 5.75
C PHE A 167 -5.68 -9.03 4.98
N LEU A 168 -4.56 -9.32 4.30
CA LEU A 168 -3.80 -8.34 3.52
C LEU A 168 -4.57 -7.94 2.26
N GLN A 169 -5.23 -8.90 1.61
CA GLN A 169 -6.10 -8.60 0.48
C GLN A 169 -7.22 -7.63 0.87
N THR A 170 -7.95 -7.96 1.94
CA THR A 170 -9.01 -7.09 2.46
C THR A 170 -8.47 -5.75 2.96
N ALA A 171 -7.21 -5.68 3.39
CA ALA A 171 -6.60 -4.41 3.77
C ALA A 171 -6.30 -3.54 2.54
N PHE A 172 -5.81 -4.13 1.45
CA PHE A 172 -5.59 -3.40 0.20
C PHE A 172 -6.91 -2.94 -0.42
N GLU A 173 -7.92 -3.81 -0.52
CA GLU A 173 -9.24 -3.44 -1.04
C GLU A 173 -9.83 -2.25 -0.26
N LYS A 174 -9.70 -2.25 1.08
CA LYS A 174 -10.15 -1.11 1.90
C LYS A 174 -9.30 0.14 1.75
N LEU A 175 -8.01 -0.01 1.50
CA LEU A 175 -7.14 1.12 1.24
C LEU A 175 -7.57 1.78 -0.06
N ASP A 176 -7.76 1.00 -1.13
CA ASP A 176 -8.28 1.45 -2.42
C ASP A 176 -9.58 2.25 -2.26
N GLU A 177 -10.56 1.66 -1.56
CA GLU A 177 -11.86 2.30 -1.28
C GLU A 177 -11.73 3.64 -0.52
N ASP A 178 -10.65 3.85 0.24
CA ASP A 178 -10.39 5.08 0.99
C ASP A 178 -9.75 6.19 0.12
N TYR A 179 -9.13 5.84 -1.01
CA TYR A 179 -8.57 6.80 -1.97
C TYR A 179 -9.58 7.15 -3.08
N ALA A 180 -9.36 8.28 -3.75
CA ALA A 180 -10.18 8.61 -4.92
C ALA A 180 -9.79 7.75 -6.13
N GLU A 181 -10.72 7.62 -7.08
CA GLU A 181 -10.48 7.02 -8.40
C GLU A 181 -9.18 7.60 -9.00
N CYS A 182 -8.28 6.72 -9.42
CA CYS A 182 -6.97 6.96 -10.02
C CYS A 182 -5.89 7.52 -9.08
N GLU A 183 -6.16 7.59 -7.78
CA GLU A 183 -5.21 8.03 -6.75
C GLU A 183 -4.41 6.88 -6.16
N ALA A 184 -4.98 5.68 -6.10
CA ALA A 184 -4.30 4.47 -5.67
C ALA A 184 -4.74 3.27 -6.52
N ASP A 185 -3.94 2.20 -6.51
CA ASP A 185 -4.31 0.95 -7.16
C ASP A 185 -3.58 -0.25 -6.55
N ILE A 186 -4.21 -1.42 -6.70
CA ILE A 186 -3.68 -2.72 -6.25
C ILE A 186 -3.12 -3.48 -7.45
N VAL A 187 -1.82 -3.78 -7.41
CA VAL A 187 -1.14 -4.58 -8.44
C VAL A 187 -0.89 -5.99 -7.92
N ASP A 188 -1.64 -6.97 -8.45
CA ASP A 188 -1.47 -8.39 -8.11
C ASP A 188 -0.48 -9.09 -9.05
N ALA A 189 0.79 -9.11 -8.65
CA ALA A 189 1.89 -9.76 -9.36
C ALA A 189 2.13 -11.22 -8.89
N THR A 190 1.12 -11.88 -8.30
CA THR A 190 1.29 -13.25 -7.75
C THR A 190 1.57 -14.31 -8.82
N SER A 191 1.17 -14.06 -10.07
CA SER A 191 1.38 -14.98 -11.20
C SER A 191 2.57 -14.64 -12.11
N GLY A 192 3.20 -13.48 -11.89
CA GLY A 192 4.29 -12.95 -12.71
C GLY A 192 4.58 -11.51 -12.35
N ALA A 193 5.80 -11.05 -12.58
CA ALA A 193 6.15 -9.64 -12.37
C ALA A 193 5.30 -8.75 -13.28
N ILE A 194 4.85 -7.62 -12.74
CA ILE A 194 4.00 -6.65 -13.45
C ILE A 194 4.71 -5.30 -13.44
N ASP A 195 4.90 -4.72 -14.62
CA ASP A 195 5.49 -3.39 -14.76
C ASP A 195 4.56 -2.32 -14.14
N LEU A 196 5.16 -1.43 -13.36
CA LEU A 196 4.46 -0.32 -12.70
C LEU A 196 4.59 0.98 -13.49
N ASP A 197 5.34 0.98 -14.58
CA ASP A 197 5.51 2.13 -15.46
C ASP A 197 5.53 1.72 -16.93
N SER A 198 5.19 2.66 -17.82
CA SER A 198 5.19 2.46 -19.27
C SER A 198 6.59 2.19 -19.84
N GLY A 199 7.64 2.54 -19.10
CA GLY A 199 9.04 2.34 -19.46
C GLY A 199 9.62 0.99 -19.06
N THR A 200 8.85 0.14 -18.36
CA THR A 200 9.30 -1.16 -17.81
C THR A 200 10.59 -1.03 -16.99
N THR A 201 10.73 0.08 -16.27
CA THR A 201 11.90 0.38 -15.44
C THR A 201 11.71 -0.12 -14.02
N ILE A 202 10.47 -0.13 -13.55
CA ILE A 202 10.08 -0.60 -12.23
C ILE A 202 8.93 -1.59 -12.34
N SER A 203 8.93 -2.60 -11.47
CA SER A 203 7.93 -3.66 -11.50
C SER A 203 7.58 -4.12 -10.10
N CYS A 204 6.32 -4.53 -9.92
CA CYS A 204 5.91 -5.32 -8.77
C CYS A 204 6.47 -6.72 -8.94
N ALA A 205 7.25 -7.18 -7.96
CA ALA A 205 7.99 -8.45 -8.07
C ALA A 205 7.06 -9.66 -8.20
N ASN A 206 7.52 -10.69 -8.92
CA ASN A 206 6.77 -11.94 -9.06
C ASN A 206 6.52 -12.59 -7.70
N GLY A 207 5.26 -12.93 -7.42
CA GLY A 207 4.83 -13.50 -6.15
C GLY A 207 4.42 -12.46 -5.11
N SER A 208 4.50 -11.16 -5.44
CA SER A 208 4.13 -10.06 -4.56
C SER A 208 2.78 -9.45 -4.94
N ARG A 209 2.24 -8.69 -3.99
CA ARG A 209 1.19 -7.71 -4.23
C ARG A 209 1.72 -6.34 -3.85
N CYS A 210 1.45 -5.37 -4.72
CA CYS A 210 1.87 -3.99 -4.51
C CYS A 210 0.64 -3.11 -4.33
N PHE A 211 0.75 -2.17 -3.40
CA PHE A 211 -0.20 -1.07 -3.28
C PHE A 211 0.50 0.20 -3.70
N ARG A 212 0.01 0.81 -4.77
CA ARG A 212 0.59 2.01 -5.37
C ARG A 212 -0.31 3.20 -5.10
N VAL A 213 0.31 4.35 -4.85
CA VAL A 213 -0.36 5.60 -4.55
C VAL A 213 0.26 6.72 -5.37
N TRP A 214 -0.55 7.36 -6.19
CA TRP A 214 -0.16 8.45 -7.06
C TRP A 214 -0.07 9.77 -6.30
N MET A 215 0.96 10.55 -6.64
CA MET A 215 1.11 11.96 -6.26
C MET A 215 0.66 12.86 -7.40
N ILE A 216 1.10 12.51 -8.61
CA ILE A 216 0.62 13.07 -9.87
C ILE A 216 0.58 11.95 -10.90
N SER A 217 -0.49 11.88 -11.67
CA SER A 217 -0.62 10.98 -12.82
C SER A 217 -0.62 11.80 -14.11
N LYS A 218 0.06 11.30 -15.15
CA LYS A 218 0.03 11.85 -16.51
C LYS A 218 -0.73 10.88 -17.42
N ALA A 219 -2.04 10.93 -17.32
CA ALA A 219 -2.96 9.92 -17.84
C ALA A 219 -3.29 10.01 -19.34
N PRO A 220 -2.27 10.04 -20.21
CA PRO A 220 -2.30 9.00 -21.25
C PRO A 220 -1.10 8.05 -21.21
N GLN A 221 -0.09 8.33 -20.38
CA GLN A 221 1.12 7.51 -20.24
C GLN A 221 1.09 6.61 -19.01
N ALA A 222 0.33 6.99 -17.98
CA ALA A 222 0.20 6.21 -16.76
C ALA A 222 -0.39 4.82 -17.01
N VAL A 223 0.34 3.80 -16.56
CA VAL A 223 -0.14 2.41 -16.58
C VAL A 223 -0.94 2.14 -15.33
N TYR A 224 -2.26 2.09 -15.46
CA TYR A 224 -3.18 1.58 -14.45
C TYR A 224 -3.47 0.11 -14.73
N GLN A 225 -3.52 -0.73 -13.69
CA GLN A 225 -3.90 -2.12 -13.86
C GLN A 225 -5.41 -2.21 -13.94
N ALA A 226 -5.93 -2.50 -15.13
CA ALA A 226 -7.36 -2.73 -15.34
C ALA A 226 -7.77 -4.04 -14.63
N GLY A 227 -8.19 -3.95 -13.37
CA GLY A 227 -8.68 -5.11 -12.63
C GLY A 227 -8.36 -5.15 -11.14
N ASP A 228 -8.30 -4.02 -10.45
CA ASP A 228 -8.69 -4.04 -9.04
C ASP A 228 -10.07 -4.68 -8.87
N SER A 229 -10.35 -5.07 -7.64
CA SER A 229 -11.44 -6.00 -7.33
C SER A 229 -12.83 -5.37 -7.51
N ASP A 230 -12.91 -4.05 -7.65
CA ASP A 230 -14.10 -3.24 -7.87
C ASP A 230 -14.21 -2.67 -9.29
N GLY A 231 -13.11 -2.59 -10.05
CA GLY A 231 -13.13 -2.32 -11.49
C GLY A 231 -13.45 -0.87 -11.84
N ASP A 232 -13.13 0.07 -10.96
CA ASP A 232 -13.29 1.51 -11.17
C ASP A 232 -12.10 2.12 -11.90
N GLU A 233 -10.90 1.55 -11.81
CA GLU A 233 -9.67 2.01 -12.51
C GLU A 233 -9.64 1.64 -14.02
N THR A 234 -10.77 1.74 -14.72
CA THR A 234 -10.73 1.61 -16.18
C THR A 234 -9.89 2.75 -16.78
N ALA A 235 -8.93 2.42 -17.63
CA ALA A 235 -8.02 3.38 -18.27
C ALA A 235 -8.72 4.55 -19.02
N GLU A 236 -10.03 4.46 -19.28
CA GLU A 236 -10.85 5.54 -19.85
C GLU A 236 -11.31 6.58 -18.80
N GLY A 237 -11.36 6.24 -17.51
CA GLY A 237 -11.76 7.14 -16.41
C GLY A 237 -10.61 8.02 -15.88
N CYS A 238 -9.39 7.48 -15.89
CA CYS A 238 -8.22 8.18 -15.35
C CYS A 238 -7.61 9.24 -16.28
N GLY A 239 -7.99 9.27 -17.56
CA GLY A 239 -7.47 10.20 -18.55
C GLY A 239 -8.14 11.57 -18.52
N VAL A 240 -7.38 12.62 -18.20
CA VAL A 240 -7.78 14.03 -18.48
C VAL A 240 -7.02 14.57 -19.69
#